data_AF-A0A8D8KNN5-F1
#
_entry.id   AF-A0A8D8KNN5-F1
#
_cell.length_a   1.000
_cell.length_b   1.000
_cell.length_c   1.000
_cell.angle_alpha   90.00
_cell.angle_beta   90.00
_cell.angle_gamma   90.00
#
_symmetry.space_group_name_H-M   'P 1'
#
loop_
_entity.id
_entity.type
_entity.pdbx_description
1 polymer ?
#
loop_
_entity_poly.entity_id
_entity_poly.type
_entity_poly.pdbx_seq_one_letter_code
_entity_poly.pdbx_strand_id
1 'polypeptide(L)'
;SKQLQAIISTFFHLLYSTQPVQNLNPQSLSRFASCLQGIAGLLECPVCLEVIRPPSWQCYHGHLICSGCRSRSSKCPICRVLLGRGRCIVADKLFNFLVQTLGQHDGKRDLFFGDF
;
A
#
# COMPACT_ATOMS: atom_id res chain seq x y z
N SER A 1 -9.20 6.43 -0.49
CA SER A 1 -10.20 5.58 -1.19
C SER A 1 -10.81 4.59 -0.19
N LYS A 2 -11.96 3.92 -0.50
CA LYS A 2 -12.66 2.99 0.42
C LYS A 2 -11.77 1.82 0.91
N GLN A 3 -10.75 1.46 0.13
CA GLN A 3 -9.75 0.43 0.47
C GLN A 3 -8.91 0.79 1.70
N LEU A 4 -8.67 2.07 1.88
CA LEU A 4 -7.83 2.61 2.94
C LEU A 4 -8.57 2.60 4.31
N GLN A 5 -9.90 2.66 4.31
CA GLN A 5 -10.72 2.49 5.51
C GLN A 5 -10.78 1.02 5.96
N ALA A 6 -10.75 0.07 5.04
CA ALA A 6 -10.72 -1.36 5.35
C ALA A 6 -9.40 -1.77 6.04
N ILE A 7 -8.26 -1.21 5.61
CA ILE A 7 -6.96 -1.42 6.27
C ILE A 7 -7.01 -0.96 7.74
N ILE A 8 -7.57 0.23 8.00
CA ILE A 8 -7.74 0.75 9.37
C ILE A 8 -8.66 -0.17 10.18
N SER A 9 -9.79 -0.59 9.59
CA SER A 9 -10.78 -1.42 10.27
C SER A 9 -10.20 -2.77 10.67
N THR A 10 -9.48 -3.44 9.77
CA THR A 10 -8.86 -4.74 10.06
C THR A 10 -7.67 -4.61 11.00
N PHE A 11 -6.89 -3.53 10.89
CA PHE A 11 -5.82 -3.22 11.84
C PHE A 11 -6.38 -3.00 13.25
N PHE A 12 -7.45 -2.22 13.41
CA PHE A 12 -8.16 -2.07 14.68
C PHE A 12 -8.74 -3.38 15.21
N HIS A 13 -9.30 -4.22 14.33
CA HIS A 13 -9.86 -5.52 14.72
C HIS A 13 -8.78 -6.49 15.23
N LEU A 14 -7.63 -6.57 14.53
CA LEU A 14 -6.50 -7.42 14.93
C LEU A 14 -5.86 -6.98 16.27
N LEU A 15 -5.81 -5.67 16.51
CA LEU A 15 -5.32 -5.11 17.77
C LEU A 15 -6.27 -5.34 18.94
N TYR A 16 -7.59 -5.38 18.70
CA TYR A 16 -8.57 -5.68 19.75
C TYR A 16 -8.77 -7.20 19.98
N SER A 17 -8.57 -8.04 18.96
CA SER A 17 -8.78 -9.50 19.05
C SER A 17 -7.59 -10.27 19.64
N THR A 18 -6.38 -9.70 19.65
CA THR A 18 -5.21 -10.35 20.26
C THR A 18 -5.06 -9.89 21.73
N GLN A 19 -5.06 -10.86 22.66
CA GLN A 19 -4.97 -10.59 24.11
C GLN A 19 -3.70 -9.87 24.65
N PRO A 20 -2.55 -9.71 23.95
CA PRO A 20 -1.42 -8.99 24.53
C PRO A 20 -1.50 -7.45 24.40
N VAL A 21 -2.48 -6.89 23.68
CA VAL A 21 -2.56 -5.46 23.34
C VAL A 21 -3.26 -4.61 24.42
N GLN A 22 -3.84 -5.23 25.46
CA GLN A 22 -4.63 -4.52 26.49
C GLN A 22 -3.85 -3.49 27.33
N ASN A 23 -2.52 -3.40 27.17
CA ASN A 23 -1.67 -2.40 27.85
C ASN A 23 -0.99 -1.38 26.90
N LEU A 24 -1.28 -1.39 25.59
CA LEU A 24 -0.70 -0.38 24.70
C LEU A 24 -1.48 0.94 24.82
N ASN A 25 -0.75 2.05 24.95
CA ASN A 25 -1.33 3.39 24.91
C ASN A 25 -2.13 3.57 23.61
N PRO A 26 -3.45 3.88 23.68
CA PRO A 26 -4.30 4.11 22.50
C PRO A 26 -3.73 5.17 21.54
N GLN A 27 -2.99 6.16 22.05
CA GLN A 27 -2.34 7.19 21.23
C GLN A 27 -1.20 6.61 20.40
N SER A 28 -0.39 5.70 20.96
CA SER A 28 0.67 5.03 20.22
C SER A 28 0.10 4.15 19.11
N LEU A 29 -1.01 3.49 19.39
CA LEU A 29 -1.73 2.66 18.43
C LEU A 29 -2.27 3.49 17.24
N SER A 30 -2.90 4.62 17.56
CA SER A 30 -3.41 5.58 16.57
C SER A 30 -2.28 6.16 15.72
N ARG A 31 -1.13 6.50 16.31
CA ARG A 31 0.06 6.97 15.59
C ARG A 31 0.60 5.91 14.64
N PHE A 32 0.68 4.66 15.09
CA PHE A 32 1.15 3.57 14.25
C PHE A 32 0.18 3.28 13.09
N ALA A 33 -1.13 3.25 13.36
CA ALA A 33 -2.15 3.12 12.32
C ALA A 33 -2.06 4.26 11.29
N SER A 34 -1.91 5.50 11.75
CA SER A 34 -1.72 6.67 10.88
C SER A 34 -0.43 6.60 10.05
N CYS A 35 0.64 6.01 10.59
CA CYS A 35 1.88 5.80 9.86
C CYS A 35 1.70 4.74 8.77
N LEU A 36 1.15 3.57 9.11
CA LEU A 36 0.86 2.51 8.15
C LEU A 36 -0.06 2.99 7.03
N GLN A 37 -1.06 3.79 7.39
CA GLN A 37 -1.95 4.46 6.46
C GLN A 37 -1.20 5.34 5.47
N GLY A 38 -0.30 6.20 5.96
CA GLY A 38 0.54 7.05 5.12
C GLY A 38 1.39 6.23 4.17
N ILE A 39 2.03 5.18 4.67
CA ILE A 39 2.86 4.26 3.90
C ILE A 39 2.04 3.55 2.80
N ALA A 40 0.85 3.04 3.13
CA ALA A 40 -0.03 2.40 2.16
C ALA A 40 -0.50 3.39 1.08
N GLY A 41 -0.79 4.64 1.47
CA GLY A 41 -1.16 5.71 0.53
C GLY A 41 -0.05 6.06 -0.46
N LEU A 42 1.22 5.93 -0.07
CA LEU A 42 2.35 6.12 -0.99
C LEU A 42 2.36 5.10 -2.13
N LEU A 43 1.73 3.93 -1.94
CA LEU A 43 1.59 2.89 -2.95
C LEU A 43 0.31 3.04 -3.78
N GLU A 44 -0.41 4.16 -3.73
CA GLU A 44 -1.59 4.38 -4.58
C GLU A 44 -1.19 5.00 -5.94
N CYS A 45 -1.73 4.47 -7.04
CA CYS A 45 -1.46 5.00 -8.37
C CYS A 45 -2.22 6.31 -8.61
N PRO A 46 -1.56 7.42 -8.98
CA PRO A 46 -2.23 8.73 -9.14
C PRO A 46 -3.17 8.79 -10.35
N VAL A 47 -3.20 7.76 -11.19
CA VAL A 47 -4.04 7.72 -12.40
C VAL A 47 -5.32 6.93 -12.17
N CYS A 48 -5.19 5.72 -11.64
CA CYS A 48 -6.34 4.81 -11.44
C CYS A 48 -6.79 4.70 -9.99
N LEU A 49 -6.05 5.28 -9.05
CA LEU A 49 -6.30 5.25 -7.60
C LEU A 49 -6.32 3.83 -6.99
N GLU A 50 -5.76 2.87 -7.72
CA GLU A 50 -5.56 1.49 -7.27
C GLU A 50 -4.17 1.32 -6.65
N VAL A 51 -4.05 0.31 -5.78
CA VAL A 51 -2.76 0.00 -5.17
C VAL A 51 -1.78 -0.52 -6.21
N ILE A 52 -0.58 0.05 -6.21
CA ILE A 52 0.54 -0.32 -7.06
C ILE A 52 1.12 -1.63 -6.56
N ARG A 53 0.93 -2.67 -7.37
CA ARG A 53 1.51 -4.00 -7.17
C ARG A 53 2.84 -4.11 -7.92
N PRO A 54 3.78 -4.95 -7.43
CA PRO A 54 4.93 -5.35 -8.21
C PRO A 54 4.50 -5.95 -9.56
N PRO A 55 5.10 -5.54 -10.69
CA PRO A 55 6.17 -4.55 -10.81
C PRO A 55 5.66 -3.10 -10.75
N SER A 56 6.23 -2.32 -9.85
CA SER A 56 6.00 -0.88 -9.73
C SER A 56 7.00 -0.07 -10.57
N TRP A 57 6.56 1.08 -11.07
CA TRP A 57 7.35 1.94 -11.94
C TRP A 57 7.47 3.33 -11.35
N GLN A 58 8.57 4.03 -11.66
CA GLN A 58 8.77 5.40 -11.20
C GLN A 58 9.28 6.32 -12.31
N CYS A 59 8.97 7.61 -12.19
CA CYS A 59 9.65 8.64 -12.97
C CYS A 59 11.03 8.98 -12.38
N TYR A 60 11.80 9.83 -13.08
CA TYR A 60 13.11 10.27 -12.59
C TYR A 60 13.06 10.99 -11.22
N HIS A 61 11.92 11.60 -10.88
CA HIS A 61 11.71 12.26 -9.59
C HIS A 61 11.08 11.35 -8.52
N GLY A 62 10.91 10.05 -8.80
CA GLY A 62 10.41 9.07 -7.81
C GLY A 62 8.89 8.91 -7.71
N HIS A 63 8.08 9.68 -8.46
CA HIS A 63 6.63 9.44 -8.51
C HIS A 63 6.29 8.05 -9.05
N LEU A 64 5.48 7.30 -8.29
CA LEU A 64 5.12 5.93 -8.60
C LEU A 64 3.91 5.82 -9.55
N ILE A 65 3.93 4.78 -10.38
CA ILE A 65 2.88 4.42 -11.34
C ILE A 65 2.74 2.89 -11.39
N CYS A 66 1.50 2.39 -11.48
CA CYS A 66 1.24 0.97 -11.68
C CYS A 66 1.54 0.51 -13.13
N SER A 67 1.81 -0.78 -13.31
CA SER A 67 2.13 -1.37 -14.63
C SER A 67 1.05 -1.09 -15.69
N GLY A 68 -0.24 -1.18 -15.32
CA GLY A 68 -1.36 -0.92 -16.22
C GLY A 68 -1.45 0.54 -16.70
N CYS A 69 -1.08 1.51 -15.87
CA CYS A 69 -1.03 2.91 -16.28
C CYS A 69 0.28 3.26 -17.00
N ARG A 70 1.38 2.57 -16.68
CA ARG A 70 2.68 2.71 -17.35
C ARG A 70 2.62 2.37 -18.84
N SER A 71 1.82 1.38 -19.23
CA SER A 71 1.67 0.98 -20.64
C SER A 71 0.91 2.03 -21.47
N ARG A 72 0.08 2.85 -20.82
CA ARG A 72 -0.77 3.86 -21.47
C ARG A 72 -0.08 5.20 -21.67
N SER A 73 1.00 5.48 -20.94
CA SER A 73 1.76 6.73 -21.05
C SER A 73 3.25 6.53 -20.79
N SER A 74 4.09 7.20 -21.56
CA SER A 74 5.54 7.28 -21.33
C SER A 74 5.95 8.43 -20.41
N LYS A 75 5.03 9.33 -20.05
CA LYS A 75 5.28 10.49 -19.20
C LYS A 75 4.56 10.36 -17.86
N CYS A 76 5.22 10.84 -16.82
CA CYS A 76 4.67 10.93 -15.48
C CYS A 76 3.44 11.86 -15.46
N PRO A 77 2.29 11.45 -14.92
CA PRO A 77 1.10 12.30 -14.87
C PRO A 77 1.25 13.49 -13.91
N ILE A 78 2.19 13.41 -12.96
CA ILE A 78 2.40 14.44 -11.94
C ILE A 78 3.37 15.51 -12.45
N CYS A 79 4.58 15.13 -12.84
CA CYS A 79 5.64 16.07 -13.22
C CYS A 79 5.97 16.10 -14.72
N ARG A 80 5.26 15.33 -15.56
CA ARG A 80 5.37 15.31 -17.04
C ARG A 80 6.72 14.88 -17.63
N VAL A 81 7.70 14.51 -16.79
CA VAL A 81 8.97 13.90 -17.23
C VAL A 81 8.77 12.46 -17.68
N LEU A 82 9.74 11.89 -18.39
CA LEU A 82 9.68 10.50 -18.83
C LEU A 82 9.65 9.54 -17.63
N LEU A 83 8.80 8.52 -17.72
CA LEU A 83 8.83 7.39 -16.82
C LEU A 83 10.10 6.58 -17.10
N GLY A 84 10.80 6.20 -16.03
CA GLY A 84 12.03 5.42 -16.13
C GLY A 84 11.79 4.07 -16.81
N ARG A 85 12.88 3.47 -17.30
CA ARG A 85 12.90 2.06 -17.72
C ARG A 85 13.12 1.11 -16.54
N GLY A 86 13.54 1.63 -15.39
CA GLY A 86 13.73 0.86 -14.16
C GLY A 86 12.44 0.76 -13.34
N ARG A 87 12.27 -0.39 -12.69
CA ARG A 87 11.24 -0.60 -11.66
C ARG A 87 11.61 0.11 -10.37
N CYS A 88 10.62 0.44 -9.55
CA CYS A 88 10.87 0.91 -8.18
C CYS A 88 10.99 -0.28 -7.23
N ILE A 89 12.21 -0.78 -7.03
CA ILE A 89 12.44 -1.96 -6.17
C ILE A 89 12.04 -1.71 -4.71
N VAL A 90 12.16 -0.47 -4.24
CA VAL A 90 11.74 -0.09 -2.87
C VAL A 90 10.23 -0.22 -2.73
N ALA A 91 9.45 0.30 -3.68
CA ALA A 91 8.00 0.15 -3.67
C ALA A 91 7.57 -1.32 -3.80
N ASP A 92 8.25 -2.11 -4.64
CA ASP A 92 7.99 -3.56 -4.75
C ASP A 92 8.22 -4.28 -3.41
N LYS A 93 9.33 -4.00 -2.74
CA LYS A 93 9.66 -4.58 -1.43
C LYS A 93 8.68 -4.12 -0.35
N LEU A 94 8.31 -2.84 -0.34
CA LEU A 94 7.38 -2.27 0.62
C LEU A 94 6.00 -2.93 0.49
N PHE A 95 5.50 -3.09 -0.73
CA PHE A 95 4.28 -3.83 -1.00
C PHE A 95 4.34 -5.24 -0.42
N ASN A 96 5.40 -5.99 -0.74
CA ASN A 96 5.55 -7.36 -0.26
C ASN A 96 5.64 -7.42 1.28
N PHE A 97 6.33 -6.48 1.91
CA PHE A 97 6.43 -6.41 3.37
C PHE A 97 5.04 -6.17 4.00
N LEU A 98 4.28 -5.20 3.49
CA LEU A 98 2.92 -4.92 3.97
C LEU A 98 2.01 -6.14 3.82
N VAL A 99 2.06 -6.82 2.67
CA VAL A 99 1.29 -8.06 2.44
C VAL A 99 1.69 -9.16 3.41
N GLN A 100 2.99 -9.37 3.62
CA GLN A 100 3.49 -10.43 4.52
C GLN A 100 3.13 -10.16 5.97
N THR A 101 3.25 -8.92 6.43
CA THR A 101 3.01 -8.54 7.82
C THR A 101 1.51 -8.43 8.15
N LEU A 102 0.67 -8.02 7.19
CA LEU A 102 -0.75 -7.76 7.43
C LEU A 102 -1.69 -8.82 6.81
N GLY A 103 -1.20 -9.66 5.91
CA GLY A 103 -2.00 -10.63 5.15
C GLY A 103 -2.11 -12.03 5.74
N GLN A 104 -1.76 -12.25 7.01
CA GLN A 104 -1.85 -13.58 7.66
C GLN A 104 -2.99 -13.60 8.70
N HIS A 105 -4.16 -14.12 8.30
CA HIS A 105 -5.13 -14.71 9.23
C HIS A 105 -5.93 -15.84 8.52
N ASP A 106 -5.86 -17.05 9.08
CA ASP A 106 -6.83 -18.16 8.95
C ASP A 106 -7.14 -18.83 7.60
N GLY A 107 -6.14 -19.29 6.84
CA GLY A 107 -6.31 -20.42 5.89
C GLY A 107 -7.30 -20.20 4.72
N LYS A 108 -7.95 -19.04 4.66
CA LYS A 108 -8.61 -18.46 3.49
C LYS A 108 -7.70 -17.34 3.00
N ARG A 109 -7.46 -17.32 1.69
CA ARG A 109 -6.70 -16.28 1.02
C ARG A 109 -7.53 -14.99 1.05
N ASP A 110 -7.62 -14.34 2.20
CA ASP A 110 -8.50 -13.20 2.36
C ASP A 110 -7.84 -11.90 1.86
N LEU A 111 -8.27 -11.50 0.66
CA LEU A 111 -8.97 -10.24 0.36
C LEU A 111 -8.25 -8.89 0.50
N PHE A 112 -7.04 -8.81 1.07
CA PHE A 112 -6.31 -7.53 1.14
C PHE A 112 -5.75 -7.06 -0.21
N PHE A 113 -5.47 -8.01 -1.09
CA PHE A 113 -4.78 -7.77 -2.36
C PHE A 113 -5.32 -8.66 -3.49
N GLY A 114 -6.58 -9.04 -3.48
CA GLY A 114 -7.25 -9.75 -4.59
C GLY A 114 -8.59 -10.26 -4.06
N ASP A 115 -9.74 -9.91 -4.62
CA ASP A 115 -10.04 -9.87 -6.05
C ASP A 115 -10.72 -8.57 -6.48
N PHE A 116 -10.05 -7.77 -7.33
CA PHE A 116 -10.62 -6.78 -8.26
C PHE A 116 -9.63 -6.53 -9.40
#